data_AF-N9NCQ7-F1
#
_entry.id   AF-N9NCQ7-F1
#
_cell.length_a   1.000
_cell.length_b   1.000
_cell.length_c   1.000
_cell.angle_alpha   90.00
_cell.angle_beta   90.00
_cell.angle_gamma   90.00
#
_symmetry.space_group_name_H-M   'P 1'
#
loop_
_entity.id
_entity.type
_entity.pdbx_description
1 polymer ?
#
loop_
_entity_poly.entity_id
_entity_poly.type
_entity_poly.pdbx_seq_one_letter_code
_entity_poly.pdbx_strand_id
1 'polypeptide(L)'
;MRLNPRHIAIALAVSGVAVATTANAARDTIQIAGSSTVLPYASIVAEEFGNTFPQFKAPVVGSGGTSGGLKQFCQGVGDNTIDIANASRKIKDSELAACKKAGVNQVQEIKIGYDGIVFASNSRKGAYNLDPAHVFTALAAQLPSGGKLVPNPYTRWNQIDDDLPNEPITLVIPATNHGTREVFQEKMVDAGCESFAYFKNLDKEEQKKACSNFRKDGRVIEIAGDYTETLARLKTSPNAVGVFGLGFYDQNRDKLRVATVNGVLPSEKTVLSGQYPVSRALYFYVKGEHLKSIKGLPQYVEYFLNKKASGKGSKLEKAGLITMSDKERAKVLADFKAGKTVK
;
A
#
# COMPACT_ATOMS: atom_id res chain seq x y z
N MET A 1 -51.39 -8.21 -83.71
CA MET A 1 -50.03 -8.71 -83.98
C MET A 1 -49.06 -7.64 -83.52
N ARG A 2 -48.27 -7.90 -82.45
CA ARG A 2 -46.83 -7.57 -82.22
C ARG A 2 -46.34 -6.15 -82.62
N LEU A 3 -45.54 -5.33 -81.91
CA LEU A 3 -44.66 -5.37 -80.72
C LEU A 3 -44.34 -3.87 -80.38
N ASN A 4 -44.45 -3.42 -79.12
CA ASN A 4 -43.36 -3.03 -78.19
C ASN A 4 -42.60 -1.70 -78.44
N PRO A 5 -42.72 -0.68 -77.55
CA PRO A 5 -41.66 0.29 -77.31
C PRO A 5 -40.96 0.00 -75.96
N ARG A 6 -39.67 -0.27 -76.09
CA ARG A 6 -38.60 -0.35 -75.08
C ARG A 6 -38.88 0.35 -73.74
N HIS A 7 -38.90 -0.47 -72.69
CA HIS A 7 -38.67 -0.05 -71.31
C HIS A 7 -37.19 0.37 -71.13
N ILE A 8 -36.95 1.60 -70.70
CA ILE A 8 -35.72 1.98 -70.00
C ILE A 8 -36.14 2.22 -68.54
N ALA A 9 -35.94 1.20 -67.71
CA ALA A 9 -36.07 1.32 -66.27
C ALA A 9 -34.78 1.95 -65.72
N ILE A 10 -34.86 3.17 -65.21
CA ILE A 10 -33.80 3.77 -64.39
C ILE A 10 -33.91 3.11 -63.01
N ALA A 11 -33.04 2.15 -62.74
CA ALA A 11 -32.85 1.62 -61.40
C ALA A 11 -32.01 2.61 -60.59
N LEU A 12 -32.66 3.39 -59.71
CA LEU A 12 -31.97 4.10 -58.64
C LEU A 12 -31.47 3.07 -57.62
N ALA A 13 -30.19 2.72 -57.69
CA ALA A 13 -29.50 2.02 -56.62
C ALA A 13 -29.25 3.03 -55.47
N VAL A 14 -30.12 3.02 -54.46
CA VAL A 14 -29.85 3.67 -53.18
C VAL A 14 -28.82 2.81 -52.44
N SER A 15 -27.55 3.11 -52.62
CA SER A 15 -26.47 2.54 -51.82
C SER A 15 -26.56 3.09 -50.40
N GLY A 16 -27.27 2.37 -49.53
CA GLY A 16 -27.25 2.60 -48.09
C GLY A 16 -25.85 2.32 -47.55
N VAL A 17 -25.06 3.38 -47.33
CA VAL A 17 -23.81 3.28 -46.58
C VAL A 17 -24.20 3.01 -45.12
N ALA A 18 -24.20 1.72 -44.74
CA ALA A 18 -24.24 1.35 -43.33
C ALA A 18 -22.94 1.83 -42.69
N VAL A 19 -23.00 2.98 -42.02
CA VAL A 19 -21.94 3.44 -41.12
C VAL A 19 -21.93 2.45 -39.95
N ALA A 20 -21.09 1.42 -40.05
CA ALA A 20 -20.77 0.57 -38.92
C ALA A 20 -20.03 1.45 -37.91
N THR A 21 -20.78 2.01 -36.96
CA THR A 21 -20.19 2.59 -35.76
C THR A 21 -19.52 1.44 -35.03
N THR A 22 -18.19 1.31 -35.16
CA THR A 22 -17.39 0.53 -34.24
C THR A 22 -17.58 1.16 -32.87
N ALA A 23 -18.52 0.64 -32.09
CA ALA A 23 -18.59 0.94 -30.67
C ALA A 23 -17.22 0.54 -30.11
N ASN A 24 -16.42 1.53 -29.68
CA ASN A 24 -15.20 1.26 -28.93
C ASN A 24 -15.63 0.43 -27.71
N ALA A 25 -15.37 -0.87 -27.78
CA ALA A 25 -15.63 -1.74 -26.64
C ALA A 25 -14.69 -1.29 -25.53
N ALA A 26 -15.27 -0.76 -24.44
CA ALA A 26 -14.52 -0.49 -23.23
C ALA A 26 -13.71 -1.73 -22.85
N ARG A 27 -12.48 -1.53 -22.36
CA ARG A 27 -11.62 -2.65 -21.99
C ARG A 27 -12.33 -3.60 -21.01
N ASP A 28 -12.07 -4.88 -21.18
CA ASP A 28 -12.80 -5.96 -20.48
C ASP A 28 -12.11 -6.45 -19.19
N THR A 29 -11.08 -5.73 -18.74
CA THR A 29 -10.32 -6.00 -17.51
C THR A 29 -10.36 -4.76 -16.63
N ILE A 30 -10.47 -4.94 -15.31
CA ILE A 30 -10.26 -3.86 -14.33
C ILE A 30 -8.75 -3.59 -14.23
N GLN A 31 -8.35 -2.33 -14.23
CA GLN A 31 -6.95 -1.88 -14.13
C GLN A 31 -6.75 -1.15 -12.81
N ILE A 32 -5.82 -1.65 -12.01
CA ILE A 32 -5.52 -1.18 -10.66
C ILE A 32 -4.04 -0.83 -10.61
N ALA A 33 -3.67 0.31 -10.01
CA ALA A 33 -2.28 0.61 -9.72
C ALA A 33 -2.12 1.41 -8.42
N GLY A 34 -0.92 1.41 -7.84
CA GLY A 34 -0.57 2.33 -6.75
C GLY A 34 0.26 1.71 -5.64
N SER A 35 -0.19 1.87 -4.39
CA SER A 35 0.57 1.50 -3.19
C SER A 35 1.09 0.07 -3.23
N SER A 36 2.40 -0.07 -3.04
CA SER A 36 3.08 -1.36 -2.91
C SER A 36 2.70 -2.10 -1.62
N THR A 37 2.20 -1.39 -0.60
CA THR A 37 1.65 -2.01 0.61
C THR A 37 0.29 -2.64 0.37
N VAL A 38 -0.55 -2.04 -0.48
CA VAL A 38 -1.88 -2.58 -0.81
C VAL A 38 -1.81 -3.64 -1.92
N LEU A 39 -0.77 -3.60 -2.75
CA LEU A 39 -0.54 -4.55 -3.84
C LEU A 39 -0.78 -6.03 -3.47
N PRO A 40 -0.16 -6.61 -2.42
CA PRO A 40 -0.37 -8.02 -2.10
C PRO A 40 -1.85 -8.34 -1.80
N TYR A 41 -2.55 -7.45 -1.11
CA TYR A 41 -3.97 -7.63 -0.79
C TYR A 41 -4.85 -7.52 -2.03
N ALA A 42 -4.60 -6.51 -2.87
CA ALA A 42 -5.33 -6.33 -4.12
C ALA A 42 -5.13 -7.49 -5.10
N SER A 43 -3.92 -8.05 -5.16
CA SER A 43 -3.60 -9.23 -5.98
C SER A 43 -4.33 -10.48 -5.50
N ILE A 44 -4.36 -10.74 -4.17
CA ILE A 44 -5.13 -11.85 -3.59
C ILE A 44 -6.61 -11.71 -3.98
N VAL A 45 -7.20 -10.53 -3.80
CA VAL A 45 -8.62 -10.31 -4.13
C VAL A 45 -8.86 -10.40 -5.63
N ALA A 46 -7.93 -9.92 -6.48
CA ALA A 46 -8.06 -10.00 -7.94
C ALA A 46 -8.10 -11.46 -8.43
N GLU A 47 -7.23 -12.31 -7.90
CA GLU A 47 -7.21 -13.75 -8.20
C GLU A 47 -8.51 -14.41 -7.71
N GLU A 48 -8.89 -14.18 -6.44
CA GLU A 48 -10.11 -14.76 -5.88
C GLU A 48 -11.38 -14.29 -6.59
N PHE A 49 -11.40 -13.03 -7.04
CA PHE A 49 -12.49 -12.46 -7.81
C PHE A 49 -12.63 -13.16 -9.18
N GLY A 50 -11.53 -13.33 -9.92
CA GLY A 50 -11.54 -14.06 -11.19
C GLY A 50 -12.02 -15.50 -11.05
N ASN A 51 -11.65 -16.15 -9.93
CA ASN A 51 -12.12 -17.51 -9.61
C ASN A 51 -13.60 -17.56 -9.18
N THR A 52 -14.10 -16.52 -8.50
CA THR A 52 -15.47 -16.46 -7.99
C THR A 52 -16.48 -16.02 -9.05
N PHE A 53 -16.06 -15.14 -9.96
CA PHE A 53 -16.92 -14.55 -11.00
C PHE A 53 -16.34 -14.83 -12.39
N PRO A 54 -16.47 -16.06 -12.92
CA PRO A 54 -15.84 -16.46 -14.18
C PRO A 54 -16.31 -15.66 -15.41
N GLN A 55 -17.42 -14.92 -15.30
CA GLN A 55 -17.89 -14.00 -16.32
C GLN A 55 -17.07 -12.70 -16.42
N PHE A 56 -16.21 -12.41 -15.44
CA PHE A 56 -15.33 -11.26 -15.43
C PHE A 56 -13.87 -11.72 -15.49
N LYS A 57 -13.03 -11.00 -16.25
CA LYS A 57 -11.59 -11.25 -16.22
C LYS A 57 -11.00 -10.81 -14.88
N ALA A 58 -9.97 -11.50 -14.43
CA ALA A 58 -9.21 -11.11 -13.25
C ALA A 58 -8.65 -9.68 -13.43
N PRO A 59 -8.77 -8.79 -12.43
CA PRO A 59 -8.16 -7.47 -12.46
C PRO A 59 -6.65 -7.53 -12.66
N VAL A 60 -6.11 -6.58 -13.41
CA VAL A 60 -4.66 -6.36 -13.54
C VAL A 60 -4.24 -5.41 -12.42
N VAL A 61 -3.31 -5.83 -11.57
CA VAL A 61 -2.86 -5.06 -10.41
C VAL A 61 -1.39 -4.69 -10.56
N GLY A 62 -1.13 -3.39 -10.69
CA GLY A 62 0.20 -2.80 -10.80
C GLY A 62 0.67 -2.14 -9.50
N SER A 63 1.99 -2.08 -9.33
CA SER A 63 2.64 -1.24 -8.33
C SER A 63 2.91 0.18 -8.89
N GLY A 64 3.38 1.09 -8.04
CA GLY A 64 3.70 2.46 -8.44
C GLY A 64 3.78 3.47 -7.30
N GLY A 65 3.52 3.02 -6.06
CA GLY A 65 3.41 3.88 -4.88
C GLY A 65 2.10 4.66 -4.87
N THR A 66 1.66 5.10 -3.68
CA THR A 66 0.36 5.79 -3.53
C THR A 66 0.26 7.02 -4.42
N SER A 67 1.27 7.90 -4.39
CA SER A 67 1.26 9.14 -5.20
C SER A 67 1.33 8.86 -6.71
N GLY A 68 2.08 7.84 -7.12
CA GLY A 68 2.20 7.45 -8.54
C GLY A 68 0.90 6.88 -9.10
N GLY A 69 0.26 5.98 -8.34
CA GLY A 69 -1.05 5.42 -8.69
C GLY A 69 -2.15 6.49 -8.74
N LEU A 70 -2.21 7.38 -7.74
CA LEU A 70 -3.16 8.50 -7.74
C LEU A 70 -2.93 9.45 -8.92
N LYS A 71 -1.66 9.72 -9.28
CA LYS A 71 -1.34 10.50 -10.48
C LYS A 71 -1.88 9.84 -11.75
N GLN A 72 -1.72 8.53 -11.91
CA GLN A 72 -2.27 7.78 -13.06
C GLN A 72 -3.81 7.78 -13.05
N PHE A 73 -4.42 7.58 -11.88
CA PHE A 73 -5.87 7.59 -11.69
C PHE A 73 -6.50 8.92 -12.08
N CYS A 74 -5.85 10.04 -11.73
CA CYS A 74 -6.28 11.40 -12.03
C CYS A 74 -5.93 11.87 -13.47
N GLN A 75 -5.59 10.98 -14.41
CA GLN A 75 -5.31 11.36 -15.82
C GLN A 75 -6.57 11.48 -16.69
N GLY A 76 -7.75 11.25 -16.14
CA GLY A 76 -9.03 11.39 -16.83
C GLY A 76 -9.92 10.16 -16.69
N VAL A 77 -11.02 10.16 -17.45
CA VAL A 77 -12.06 9.11 -17.39
C VAL A 77 -12.05 8.17 -18.60
N GLY A 78 -11.09 8.34 -19.53
CA GLY A 78 -10.98 7.48 -20.70
C GLY A 78 -10.55 6.05 -20.37
N ASP A 79 -10.83 5.12 -21.29
CA ASP A 79 -10.56 3.68 -21.12
C ASP A 79 -9.05 3.35 -20.99
N ASN A 80 -8.17 4.28 -21.37
CA ASN A 80 -6.72 4.20 -21.23
C ASN A 80 -6.21 4.56 -19.83
N THR A 81 -7.09 4.94 -18.90
CA THR A 81 -6.74 5.29 -17.50
C THR A 81 -7.13 4.14 -16.57
N ILE A 82 -6.47 4.03 -15.41
CA ILE A 82 -6.82 3.01 -14.40
C ILE A 82 -8.17 3.29 -13.72
N ASP A 83 -8.84 2.25 -13.23
CA ASP A 83 -10.14 2.33 -12.54
C ASP A 83 -9.99 2.53 -11.04
N ILE A 84 -8.93 1.95 -10.47
CA ILE A 84 -8.68 1.91 -9.04
C ILE A 84 -7.26 2.37 -8.74
N ALA A 85 -7.12 3.31 -7.80
CA ALA A 85 -5.83 3.66 -7.20
C ALA A 85 -5.69 3.04 -5.81
N ASN A 86 -4.79 2.07 -5.68
CA ASN A 86 -4.37 1.52 -4.40
C ASN A 86 -3.60 2.58 -3.60
N ALA A 87 -3.92 2.74 -2.31
CA ALA A 87 -3.35 3.81 -1.51
C ALA A 87 -3.14 3.42 -0.04
N SER A 88 -2.02 3.83 0.51
CA SER A 88 -1.67 3.58 1.89
C SER A 88 -1.76 4.81 2.80
N ARG A 89 -2.38 5.86 2.27
CA ARG A 89 -2.77 7.09 2.95
C ARG A 89 -4.02 7.65 2.28
N LYS A 90 -4.65 8.62 2.94
CA LYS A 90 -5.71 9.40 2.30
C LYS A 90 -5.18 10.14 1.06
N ILE A 91 -6.04 10.28 0.06
CA ILE A 91 -5.81 11.17 -1.08
C ILE A 91 -5.71 12.61 -0.55
N LYS A 92 -4.74 13.37 -1.06
CA LYS A 92 -4.53 14.77 -0.66
C LYS A 92 -5.48 15.68 -1.43
N ASP A 93 -5.83 16.83 -0.86
CA ASP A 93 -6.64 17.85 -1.52
C ASP A 93 -6.04 18.30 -2.86
N SER A 94 -4.71 18.40 -2.94
CA SER A 94 -4.00 18.71 -4.18
C SER A 94 -4.15 17.62 -5.26
N GLU A 95 -4.23 16.36 -4.85
CA GLU A 95 -4.44 15.22 -5.75
C GLU A 95 -5.91 15.16 -6.20
N LEU A 96 -6.86 15.41 -5.29
CA LEU A 96 -8.28 15.57 -5.63
C LEU A 96 -8.51 16.72 -6.61
N ALA A 97 -7.86 17.87 -6.39
CA ALA A 97 -7.92 19.00 -7.30
C ALA A 97 -7.38 18.65 -8.70
N ALA A 98 -6.29 17.87 -8.77
CA ALA A 98 -5.77 17.35 -10.04
C ALA A 98 -6.76 16.40 -10.73
N CYS A 99 -7.38 15.49 -9.99
CA CYS A 99 -8.46 14.62 -10.46
C CYS A 99 -9.61 15.43 -11.06
N LYS A 100 -10.12 16.42 -10.32
CA LYS A 100 -11.21 17.30 -10.77
C LYS A 100 -10.85 18.04 -12.05
N LYS A 101 -9.63 18.58 -12.14
CA LYS A 101 -9.12 19.26 -13.35
C LYS A 101 -9.08 18.34 -14.57
N ALA A 102 -8.83 17.05 -14.36
CA ALA A 102 -8.83 16.03 -15.42
C ALA A 102 -10.21 15.41 -15.69
N GLY A 103 -11.28 15.91 -15.05
CA GLY A 103 -12.65 15.41 -15.23
C GLY A 103 -13.00 14.17 -14.39
N VAL A 104 -12.12 13.75 -13.48
CA VAL A 104 -12.40 12.71 -12.49
C VAL A 104 -13.07 13.35 -11.28
N ASN A 105 -14.40 13.38 -11.28
CA ASN A 105 -15.22 14.10 -10.31
C ASN A 105 -15.85 13.17 -9.27
N GLN A 106 -15.94 11.86 -9.54
CA GLN A 106 -16.60 10.88 -8.69
C GLN A 106 -15.62 9.95 -8.00
N VAL A 107 -14.64 10.50 -7.27
CA VAL A 107 -13.66 9.69 -6.53
C VAL A 107 -14.33 9.09 -5.29
N GLN A 108 -14.51 7.76 -5.26
CA GLN A 108 -15.02 7.05 -4.08
C GLN A 108 -13.87 6.45 -3.27
N GLU A 109 -13.81 6.75 -1.97
CA GLU A 109 -12.80 6.22 -1.05
C GLU A 109 -13.27 4.90 -0.43
N ILE A 110 -12.48 3.84 -0.62
CA ILE A 110 -12.75 2.53 -0.04
C ILE A 110 -11.63 2.21 0.94
N LYS A 111 -11.93 2.33 2.23
CA LYS A 111 -11.03 1.84 3.27
C LYS A 111 -11.09 0.31 3.32
N ILE A 112 -9.95 -0.35 3.33
CA ILE A 112 -9.86 -1.82 3.28
C ILE A 112 -9.43 -2.45 4.60
N GLY A 113 -8.81 -1.67 5.47
CA GLY A 113 -8.23 -2.16 6.72
C GLY A 113 -7.09 -1.25 7.17
N TYR A 114 -6.20 -1.84 7.95
CA TYR A 114 -5.04 -1.17 8.51
C TYR A 114 -3.81 -2.05 8.30
N ASP A 115 -2.67 -1.38 8.30
CA ASP A 115 -1.37 -2.02 8.45
C ASP A 115 -0.76 -1.55 9.78
N GLY A 116 0.02 -2.42 10.41
CA GLY A 116 0.71 -2.15 11.66
C GLY A 116 2.07 -2.84 11.62
N ILE A 117 3.13 -2.05 11.66
CA ILE A 117 4.50 -2.57 11.59
C ILE A 117 5.10 -2.58 12.99
N VAL A 118 5.68 -3.71 13.36
CA VAL A 118 6.25 -3.92 14.69
C VAL A 118 7.72 -4.27 14.59
N PHE A 119 8.45 -3.92 15.65
CA PHE A 119 9.81 -4.37 15.88
C PHE A 119 9.74 -5.49 16.90
N ALA A 120 10.31 -6.65 16.58
CA ALA A 120 10.32 -7.77 17.50
C ALA A 120 11.70 -8.40 17.59
N SER A 121 12.07 -8.84 18.78
CA SER A 121 13.29 -9.60 19.07
C SER A 121 12.90 -11.00 19.56
N ASN A 122 13.89 -11.85 19.83
CA ASN A 122 13.65 -13.16 20.44
C ASN A 122 12.95 -13.02 21.80
N SER A 123 11.94 -13.85 22.08
CA SER A 123 11.10 -13.75 23.30
C SER A 123 11.88 -13.85 24.61
N ARG A 124 13.08 -14.43 24.57
CA ARG A 124 14.01 -14.59 25.70
C ARG A 124 14.92 -13.38 25.94
N LYS A 125 14.87 -12.34 25.10
CA LYS A 125 15.71 -11.14 25.19
C LYS A 125 15.01 -9.98 25.89
N GLY A 126 15.80 -8.94 26.20
CA GLY A 126 15.30 -7.69 26.76
C GLY A 126 14.22 -7.05 25.88
N ALA A 127 13.27 -6.37 26.51
CA ALA A 127 12.31 -5.54 25.80
C ALA A 127 13.00 -4.27 25.28
N TYR A 128 12.50 -3.75 24.17
CA TYR A 128 12.96 -2.47 23.62
C TYR A 128 11.84 -1.45 23.73
N ASN A 129 12.20 -0.21 24.06
CA ASN A 129 11.33 0.96 23.91
C ASN A 129 11.91 1.86 22.83
N LEU A 130 11.49 1.64 21.59
CA LEU A 130 12.05 2.34 20.43
C LEU A 130 11.29 3.63 20.15
N ASP A 131 11.96 4.53 19.46
CA ASP A 131 11.33 5.64 18.75
C ASP A 131 11.97 5.75 17.35
N PRO A 132 11.47 6.63 16.47
CA PRO A 132 12.07 6.83 15.16
C PRO A 132 13.55 7.24 15.20
N ALA A 133 13.97 8.05 16.17
CA ALA A 133 15.37 8.49 16.30
C ALA A 133 16.30 7.32 16.65
N HIS A 134 15.89 6.43 17.54
CA HIS A 134 16.62 5.20 17.88
C HIS A 134 16.83 4.33 16.64
N VAL A 135 15.76 4.10 15.89
CA VAL A 135 15.80 3.24 14.70
C VAL A 135 16.65 3.88 13.61
N PHE A 136 16.47 5.16 13.31
CA PHE A 136 17.29 5.87 12.34
C PHE A 136 18.78 5.86 12.73
N THR A 137 19.09 6.14 14.00
CA THR A 137 20.47 6.13 14.52
C THR A 137 21.12 4.76 14.38
N ALA A 138 20.38 3.67 14.61
CA ALA A 138 20.88 2.31 14.41
C ALA A 138 21.16 1.98 12.93
N LEU A 139 20.38 2.55 12.00
CA LEU A 139 20.44 2.28 10.56
C LEU A 139 21.47 3.13 9.80
N ALA A 140 21.61 4.40 10.14
CA ALA A 140 22.33 5.38 9.34
C ALA A 140 23.81 5.00 9.16
N ALA A 141 24.36 5.16 7.95
CA ALA A 141 25.79 4.98 7.70
C ALA A 141 26.63 6.08 8.37
N GLN A 142 26.08 7.28 8.45
CA GLN A 142 26.72 8.46 9.01
C GLN A 142 25.73 9.26 9.87
N LEU A 143 26.25 9.92 10.89
CA LEU A 143 25.49 10.75 11.81
C LEU A 143 26.13 12.12 11.96
N PRO A 144 25.34 13.17 12.25
CA PRO A 144 25.88 14.51 12.46
C PRO A 144 26.66 14.59 13.78
N SER A 145 27.89 15.10 13.71
CA SER A 145 28.72 15.43 14.87
C SER A 145 29.60 16.64 14.53
N GLY A 146 29.59 17.66 15.38
CA GLY A 146 30.38 18.89 15.15
C GLY A 146 30.05 19.61 13.82
N GLY A 147 28.80 19.54 13.35
CA GLY A 147 28.36 20.15 12.09
C GLY A 147 28.74 19.39 10.82
N LYS A 148 29.31 18.18 10.94
CA LYS A 148 29.68 17.32 9.81
C LYS A 148 29.09 15.92 9.97
N LEU A 149 28.96 15.19 8.88
CA LEU A 149 28.63 13.76 8.93
C LEU A 149 29.89 12.95 9.22
N VAL A 150 29.83 12.11 10.26
CA VAL A 150 30.88 11.15 10.63
C VAL A 150 30.35 9.73 10.51
N PRO A 151 31.21 8.73 10.26
CA PRO A 151 30.80 7.33 10.29
C PRO A 151 30.06 7.00 11.60
N ASN A 152 28.97 6.25 11.51
CA ASN A 152 28.17 5.89 12.67
C ASN A 152 29.01 5.10 13.70
N PRO A 153 29.28 5.64 14.90
CA PRO A 153 30.14 5.00 15.88
C PRO A 153 29.42 3.91 16.68
N TYR A 154 28.08 3.86 16.63
CA TYR A 154 27.30 3.01 17.49
C TYR A 154 27.31 1.56 17.01
N THR A 155 27.57 0.68 17.96
CA THR A 155 27.63 -0.78 17.77
C THR A 155 26.66 -1.54 18.67
N ARG A 156 26.13 -0.89 19.71
CA ARG A 156 25.19 -1.43 20.71
C ARG A 156 24.06 -0.44 20.96
N TRP A 157 22.88 -0.97 21.31
CA TRP A 157 21.69 -0.14 21.49
C TRP A 157 21.80 0.83 22.66
N ASN A 158 22.36 0.39 23.78
CA ASN A 158 22.59 1.25 24.96
C ASN A 158 23.60 2.40 24.75
N GLN A 159 24.29 2.44 23.59
CA GLN A 159 25.14 3.57 23.20
C GLN A 159 24.33 4.68 22.51
N ILE A 160 23.15 4.33 21.97
CA ILE A 160 22.22 5.28 21.36
C ILE A 160 21.39 5.96 22.46
N ASP A 161 20.88 5.16 23.40
CA ASP A 161 20.06 5.60 24.54
C ASP A 161 20.22 4.57 25.68
N ASP A 162 20.46 5.03 26.91
CA ASP A 162 20.81 4.18 28.05
C ASP A 162 19.65 3.32 28.59
N ASP A 163 18.41 3.67 28.25
CA ASP A 163 17.22 2.85 28.55
C ASP A 163 17.09 1.64 27.59
N LEU A 164 17.89 1.58 26.51
CA LEU A 164 17.88 0.45 25.60
C LEU A 164 18.81 -0.70 26.08
N PRO A 165 18.51 -1.96 25.71
CA PRO A 165 19.33 -3.10 26.12
C PRO A 165 20.80 -3.00 25.68
N ASN A 166 21.73 -3.53 26.49
CA ASN A 166 23.15 -3.70 26.11
C ASN A 166 23.34 -4.89 25.16
N GLU A 167 22.65 -4.85 24.01
CA GLU A 167 22.72 -5.84 22.94
C GLU A 167 23.41 -5.23 21.70
N PRO A 168 24.18 -6.04 20.92
CA PRO A 168 24.71 -5.59 19.64
C PRO A 168 23.59 -5.12 18.71
N ILE A 169 23.82 -4.02 17.98
CA ILE A 169 22.88 -3.56 16.96
C ILE A 169 22.90 -4.57 15.81
N THR A 170 21.77 -5.22 15.58
CA THR A 170 21.51 -5.99 14.35
C THR A 170 20.03 -5.81 14.01
N LEU A 171 19.76 -5.10 12.92
CA LEU A 171 18.42 -4.83 12.43
C LEU A 171 18.16 -5.62 11.15
N VAL A 172 17.09 -6.40 11.15
CA VAL A 172 16.59 -7.13 9.97
C VAL A 172 15.35 -6.40 9.47
N ILE A 173 15.48 -5.70 8.35
CA ILE A 173 14.51 -4.73 7.85
C ILE A 173 13.94 -5.16 6.49
N PRO A 174 12.74 -4.70 6.12
CA PRO A 174 12.22 -4.90 4.77
C PRO A 174 13.12 -4.23 3.72
N ALA A 175 13.45 -4.98 2.67
CA ALA A 175 14.10 -4.45 1.47
C ALA A 175 13.13 -3.54 0.68
N THR A 176 13.66 -2.83 -0.32
CA THR A 176 12.91 -1.82 -1.09
C THR A 176 11.68 -2.37 -1.83
N ASN A 177 11.67 -3.65 -2.15
CA ASN A 177 10.57 -4.36 -2.82
C ASN A 177 9.59 -5.06 -1.86
N HIS A 178 9.77 -4.93 -0.54
CA HIS A 178 8.90 -5.57 0.45
C HIS A 178 7.72 -4.65 0.84
N GLY A 179 6.51 -5.22 1.00
CA GLY A 179 5.25 -4.46 1.18
C GLY A 179 5.21 -3.53 2.41
N THR A 180 5.98 -3.84 3.45
CA THR A 180 6.09 -3.00 4.66
C THR A 180 7.12 -1.89 4.57
N ARG A 181 7.96 -1.89 3.52
CA ARG A 181 9.06 -0.93 3.38
C ARG A 181 8.54 0.50 3.44
N GLU A 182 7.45 0.80 2.75
CA GLU A 182 6.91 2.16 2.66
C GLU A 182 6.56 2.71 4.06
N VAL A 183 5.88 1.91 4.91
CA VAL A 183 5.54 2.31 6.28
C VAL A 183 6.80 2.49 7.12
N PHE A 184 7.69 1.51 7.08
CA PHE A 184 8.93 1.53 7.85
C PHE A 184 9.79 2.75 7.49
N GLN A 185 9.93 3.03 6.19
CA GLN A 185 10.63 4.19 5.68
C GLN A 185 9.99 5.48 6.20
N GLU A 186 8.69 5.68 5.99
CA GLU A 186 8.01 6.94 6.35
C GLU A 186 7.97 7.16 7.87
N LYS A 187 7.57 6.13 8.64
CA LYS A 187 7.24 6.28 10.07
C LYS A 187 8.44 6.14 11.00
N MET A 188 9.51 5.47 10.56
CA MET A 188 10.67 5.20 11.41
C MET A 188 11.95 5.82 10.86
N VAL A 189 12.21 5.67 9.57
CA VAL A 189 13.46 6.16 8.97
C VAL A 189 13.39 7.66 8.72
N ASP A 190 12.40 8.13 7.95
CA ASP A 190 12.26 9.53 7.58
C ASP A 190 11.94 10.37 8.82
N ALA A 191 10.95 9.94 9.63
CA ALA A 191 10.64 10.60 10.91
C ALA A 191 11.82 10.64 11.88
N GLY A 192 12.64 9.58 11.91
CA GLY A 192 13.85 9.53 12.74
C GLY A 192 14.96 10.42 12.21
N CYS A 193 15.16 10.47 10.89
CA CYS A 193 16.12 11.36 10.26
C CYS A 193 15.74 12.83 10.50
N GLU A 194 14.45 13.15 10.39
CA GLU A 194 13.90 14.47 10.67
C GLU A 194 14.00 14.85 12.15
N SER A 195 14.30 13.95 13.09
CA SER A 195 14.55 14.37 14.47
C SER A 195 15.86 15.15 14.61
N PHE A 196 16.81 15.00 13.68
CA PHE A 196 18.09 15.70 13.71
C PHE A 196 18.01 17.03 12.94
N ALA A 197 18.37 18.13 13.61
CA ALA A 197 18.40 19.46 13.00
C ALA A 197 19.30 19.52 11.76
N TYR A 198 20.39 18.75 11.73
CA TYR A 198 21.29 18.68 10.58
C TYR A 198 20.56 18.26 9.30
N PHE A 199 19.82 17.13 9.33
CA PHE A 199 19.15 16.62 8.14
C PHE A 199 17.95 17.48 7.72
N LYS A 200 17.22 18.06 8.69
CA LYS A 200 16.12 18.99 8.41
C LYS A 200 16.53 20.23 7.60
N ASN A 201 17.77 20.65 7.72
CA ASN A 201 18.30 21.86 7.08
C ASN A 201 18.92 21.61 5.70
N LEU A 202 18.99 20.34 5.25
CA LEU A 202 19.40 19.99 3.90
C LEU A 202 18.28 20.27 2.90
N ASP A 203 18.62 20.40 1.61
CA ASP A 203 17.58 20.35 0.58
C ASP A 203 16.93 18.95 0.52
N LYS A 204 15.76 18.85 -0.12
CA LYS A 204 14.97 17.60 -0.10
C LYS A 204 15.67 16.40 -0.74
N GLU A 205 16.45 16.61 -1.80
CA GLU A 205 17.13 15.51 -2.49
C GLU A 205 18.37 15.07 -1.70
N GLU A 206 19.12 16.03 -1.14
CA GLU A 206 20.22 15.75 -0.22
C GLU A 206 19.74 15.04 1.05
N GLN A 207 18.68 15.54 1.67
CA GLN A 207 18.04 14.94 2.83
C GLN A 207 17.63 13.51 2.51
N LYS A 208 16.88 13.28 1.43
CA LYS A 208 16.42 11.94 1.04
C LYS A 208 17.58 10.97 0.84
N LYS A 209 18.66 11.42 0.17
CA LYS A 209 19.87 10.63 -0.04
C LYS A 209 20.57 10.31 1.28
N ALA A 210 20.70 11.29 2.18
CA ALA A 210 21.33 11.11 3.48
C ALA A 210 20.51 10.17 4.39
N CYS A 211 19.20 10.40 4.49
CA CYS A 211 18.29 9.62 5.33
C CYS A 211 18.12 8.17 4.85
N SER A 212 18.34 7.90 3.57
CA SER A 212 18.21 6.55 2.98
C SER A 212 19.56 5.81 2.87
N ASN A 213 20.66 6.42 3.34
CA ASN A 213 21.98 5.80 3.27
C ASN A 213 22.24 4.95 4.53
N PHE A 214 21.90 3.67 4.45
CA PHE A 214 22.09 2.73 5.57
C PHE A 214 23.51 2.18 5.64
N ARG A 215 23.96 1.87 6.86
CA ARG A 215 25.26 1.24 7.14
C ARG A 215 25.38 -0.11 6.44
N LYS A 216 26.59 -0.42 5.96
CA LYS A 216 26.93 -1.66 5.23
C LYS A 216 27.90 -2.57 5.99
N ASP A 217 28.02 -2.37 7.30
CA ASP A 217 28.96 -3.07 8.18
C ASP A 217 28.38 -4.36 8.79
N GLY A 218 27.36 -4.95 8.15
CA GLY A 218 26.72 -6.20 8.56
C GLY A 218 25.67 -6.08 9.68
N ARG A 219 25.45 -4.88 10.23
CA ARG A 219 24.46 -4.63 11.29
C ARG A 219 23.05 -4.36 10.77
N VAL A 220 22.91 -4.05 9.49
CA VAL A 220 21.62 -3.90 8.81
C VAL A 220 21.53 -4.96 7.73
N ILE A 221 20.44 -5.72 7.76
CA ILE A 221 20.18 -6.83 6.87
C ILE A 221 18.82 -6.57 6.23
N GLU A 222 18.81 -6.41 4.91
CA GLU A 222 17.57 -6.20 4.15
C GLU A 222 17.02 -7.54 3.67
N ILE A 223 15.74 -7.79 3.95
CA ILE A 223 15.02 -9.00 3.53
C ILE A 223 13.98 -8.61 2.48
N ALA A 224 14.13 -9.18 1.28
CA ALA A 224 13.16 -9.06 0.19
C ALA A 224 12.06 -10.12 0.25
N GLY A 225 12.38 -11.27 0.85
CA GLY A 225 11.47 -12.40 1.02
C GLY A 225 10.40 -12.17 2.08
N ASP A 226 9.71 -13.24 2.46
CA ASP A 226 8.64 -13.17 3.45
C ASP A 226 9.15 -12.97 4.90
N TYR A 227 8.23 -12.75 5.83
CA TYR A 227 8.57 -12.65 7.25
C TYR A 227 9.17 -13.93 7.84
N THR A 228 9.01 -15.10 7.21
CA THR A 228 9.61 -16.34 7.71
C THR A 228 11.12 -16.33 7.55
N GLU A 229 11.64 -15.64 6.53
CA GLU A 229 13.07 -15.38 6.37
C GLU A 229 13.61 -14.48 7.49
N THR A 230 12.91 -13.38 7.80
CA THR A 230 13.23 -12.51 8.95
C THR A 230 13.20 -13.31 10.27
N LEU A 231 12.18 -14.16 10.47
CA LEU A 231 12.08 -15.01 11.65
C LEU A 231 13.22 -16.04 11.73
N ALA A 232 13.61 -16.64 10.61
CA ALA A 232 14.75 -17.57 10.55
C ALA A 232 16.05 -16.87 10.91
N ARG A 233 16.24 -15.62 10.48
CA ARG A 233 17.42 -14.81 10.85
C ARG A 233 17.46 -14.51 12.35
N LEU A 234 16.32 -14.21 12.97
CA LEU A 234 16.24 -14.00 14.43
C LEU A 234 16.53 -15.28 15.24
N LYS A 235 16.33 -16.47 14.66
CA LYS A 235 16.75 -17.74 15.29
C LYS A 235 18.26 -17.91 15.29
N THR A 236 18.94 -17.54 14.20
CA THR A 236 20.40 -17.68 14.06
C THR A 236 21.19 -16.47 14.59
N SER A 237 20.52 -15.33 14.79
CA SER A 237 21.06 -14.10 15.38
C SER A 237 20.14 -13.65 16.53
N PRO A 238 20.24 -14.25 17.72
CA PRO A 238 19.26 -14.07 18.80
C PRO A 238 19.19 -12.64 19.37
N ASN A 239 20.19 -11.80 19.10
CA ASN A 239 20.24 -10.40 19.52
C ASN A 239 19.60 -9.46 18.49
N ALA A 240 19.24 -9.97 17.31
CA ALA A 240 18.67 -9.15 16.24
C ALA A 240 17.25 -8.68 16.56
N VAL A 241 16.92 -7.50 16.06
CA VAL A 241 15.57 -6.95 16.03
C VAL A 241 15.07 -7.02 14.59
N GLY A 242 13.95 -7.70 14.39
CA GLY A 242 13.30 -7.86 13.09
C GLY A 242 12.08 -6.96 12.96
N VAL A 243 11.81 -6.52 11.73
CA VAL A 243 10.61 -5.74 11.39
C VAL A 243 9.55 -6.68 10.80
N PHE A 244 8.35 -6.67 11.38
CA PHE A 244 7.26 -7.56 11.02
C PHE A 244 5.95 -6.79 10.85
N GLY A 245 4.98 -7.38 10.15
CA GLY A 245 3.58 -6.99 10.28
C GLY A 245 3.00 -7.51 11.60
N LEU A 246 2.12 -6.74 12.24
CA LEU A 246 1.53 -7.09 13.53
C LEU A 246 0.84 -8.46 13.51
N GLY A 247 0.10 -8.78 12.45
CA GLY A 247 -0.57 -10.07 12.31
C GLY A 247 0.41 -11.26 12.29
N PHE A 248 1.59 -11.10 11.67
CA PHE A 248 2.63 -12.14 11.69
C PHE A 248 3.24 -12.30 13.08
N TYR A 249 3.50 -11.18 13.77
CA TYR A 249 3.95 -11.22 15.16
C TYR A 249 2.92 -11.93 16.07
N ASP A 250 1.63 -11.63 15.92
CA ASP A 250 0.57 -12.21 16.73
C ASP A 250 0.52 -13.75 16.63
N GLN A 251 0.83 -14.30 15.46
CA GLN A 251 0.94 -15.73 15.22
C GLN A 251 2.23 -16.38 15.77
N ASN A 252 3.20 -15.58 16.23
CA ASN A 252 4.53 -16.01 16.66
C ASN A 252 4.93 -15.45 18.04
N ARG A 253 3.96 -15.08 18.88
CA ARG A 253 4.18 -14.53 20.23
C ARG A 253 4.94 -15.45 21.18
N ASP A 254 4.96 -16.76 20.92
CA ASP A 254 5.75 -17.75 21.65
C ASP A 254 7.27 -17.56 21.43
N LYS A 255 7.65 -17.11 20.23
CA LYS A 255 9.05 -16.96 19.80
C LYS A 255 9.54 -15.53 19.82
N LEU A 256 8.63 -14.57 19.73
CA LEU A 256 8.93 -13.15 19.55
C LEU A 256 8.47 -12.33 20.75
N ARG A 257 9.27 -11.33 21.12
CA ARG A 257 8.90 -10.24 22.02
C ARG A 257 8.87 -8.95 21.22
N VAL A 258 7.75 -8.25 21.26
CA VAL A 258 7.59 -6.98 20.56
C VAL A 258 8.13 -5.80 21.37
N ALA A 259 8.70 -4.82 20.67
CA ALA A 259 9.08 -3.53 21.22
C ALA A 259 7.86 -2.62 21.35
N THR A 260 7.91 -1.68 22.30
CA THR A 260 7.06 -0.49 22.24
C THR A 260 7.66 0.51 21.24
N VAL A 261 6.79 1.32 20.63
CA VAL A 261 7.23 2.48 19.83
C VAL A 261 6.62 3.74 20.41
N ASN A 262 7.45 4.72 20.78
CA ASN A 262 7.07 5.92 21.53
C ASN A 262 6.27 5.57 22.81
N GLY A 263 6.69 4.53 23.53
CA GLY A 263 6.01 4.03 24.72
C GLY A 263 4.68 3.30 24.46
N VAL A 264 4.22 3.17 23.21
CA VAL A 264 2.97 2.49 22.87
C VAL A 264 3.23 1.04 22.48
N LEU A 265 2.56 0.11 23.16
CA LEU A 265 2.58 -1.31 22.82
C LEU A 265 1.69 -1.58 21.58
N PRO A 266 2.21 -2.24 20.53
CA PRO A 266 1.40 -2.59 19.38
C PRO A 266 0.37 -3.67 19.72
N SER A 267 -0.85 -3.44 19.27
CA SER A 267 -1.98 -4.35 19.35
C SER A 267 -3.02 -3.92 18.31
N GLU A 268 -3.94 -4.83 17.97
CA GLU A 268 -5.08 -4.47 17.13
C GLU A 268 -5.83 -3.26 17.71
N LYS A 269 -6.02 -3.21 19.04
CA LYS A 269 -6.66 -2.08 19.72
C LYS A 269 -5.92 -0.75 19.49
N THR A 270 -4.61 -0.72 19.70
CA THR A 270 -3.81 0.51 19.60
C THR A 270 -3.62 0.95 18.15
N VAL A 271 -3.64 0.03 17.19
CA VAL A 271 -3.69 0.33 15.75
C VAL A 271 -5.05 0.93 15.36
N LEU A 272 -6.15 0.27 15.72
CA LEU A 272 -7.50 0.73 15.37
C LEU A 272 -7.84 2.08 16.00
N SER A 273 -7.34 2.37 17.20
CA SER A 273 -7.51 3.67 17.84
C SER A 273 -6.57 4.76 17.31
N GLY A 274 -5.61 4.41 16.45
CA GLY A 274 -4.56 5.32 15.96
C GLY A 274 -3.52 5.73 17.01
N GLN A 275 -3.46 5.02 18.15
CA GLN A 275 -2.48 5.30 19.21
C GLN A 275 -1.09 4.74 18.86
N TYR A 276 -1.02 3.60 18.17
CA TYR A 276 0.26 3.01 17.79
C TYR A 276 0.83 3.73 16.55
N PRO A 277 2.03 4.35 16.65
CA PRO A 277 2.51 5.32 15.67
C PRO A 277 2.95 4.71 14.34
N VAL A 278 3.29 3.42 14.33
CA VAL A 278 3.77 2.71 13.14
C VAL A 278 2.62 1.92 12.50
N SER A 279 1.49 2.60 12.34
CA SER A 279 0.30 2.06 11.71
C SER A 279 -0.34 3.07 10.76
N ARG A 280 -1.15 2.57 9.83
CA ARG A 280 -1.94 3.41 8.93
C ARG A 280 -3.16 2.69 8.40
N ALA A 281 -4.18 3.46 8.08
CA ALA A 281 -5.31 2.97 7.30
C ALA A 281 -4.87 2.73 5.84
N LEU A 282 -5.39 1.67 5.25
CA LEU A 282 -5.21 1.31 3.86
C LEU A 282 -6.50 1.55 3.08
N TYR A 283 -6.35 1.98 1.83
CA TYR A 283 -7.43 2.40 0.96
C TYR A 283 -7.23 1.88 -0.45
N PHE A 284 -8.29 1.88 -1.22
CA PHE A 284 -8.21 2.15 -2.65
C PHE A 284 -9.27 3.17 -3.04
N TYR A 285 -9.04 3.89 -4.12
CA TYR A 285 -9.98 4.87 -4.68
C TYR A 285 -10.56 4.34 -5.96
N VAL A 286 -11.88 4.43 -6.10
CA VAL A 286 -12.60 3.98 -7.29
C VAL A 286 -13.05 5.20 -8.09
N LYS A 287 -12.85 5.13 -9.41
CA LYS A 287 -13.38 6.13 -10.33
C LYS A 287 -14.87 5.86 -10.56
N GLY A 288 -15.74 6.69 -9.98
CA GLY A 288 -17.18 6.51 -10.08
C GLY A 288 -17.70 6.54 -11.52
N GLU A 289 -17.03 7.31 -12.39
CA GLU A 289 -17.33 7.37 -13.82
C GLU A 289 -17.14 6.01 -14.53
N HIS A 290 -16.31 5.12 -13.99
CA HIS A 290 -16.04 3.80 -14.55
C HIS A 290 -17.01 2.71 -14.06
N LEU A 291 -17.82 2.97 -13.03
CA LEU A 291 -18.70 1.95 -12.43
C LEU A 291 -19.76 1.39 -13.40
N LYS A 292 -20.15 2.16 -14.42
CA LYS A 292 -21.13 1.74 -15.43
C LYS A 292 -20.49 1.15 -16.68
N SER A 293 -19.29 1.60 -17.05
CA SER A 293 -18.63 1.22 -18.31
C SER A 293 -17.71 0.00 -18.15
N ILE A 294 -17.09 -0.17 -16.98
CA ILE A 294 -16.13 -1.25 -16.73
C ILE A 294 -16.83 -2.43 -16.07
N LYS A 295 -16.90 -3.54 -16.81
CA LYS A 295 -17.57 -4.76 -16.36
C LYS A 295 -16.91 -5.29 -15.09
N GLY A 296 -17.73 -5.67 -14.10
CA GLY A 296 -17.28 -6.27 -12.86
C GLY A 296 -16.74 -5.29 -11.82
N LEU A 297 -16.57 -4.01 -12.14
CA LEU A 297 -15.98 -3.04 -11.21
C LEU A 297 -16.78 -2.91 -9.90
N PRO A 298 -18.13 -2.73 -9.92
CA PRO A 298 -18.91 -2.74 -8.68
C PRO A 298 -18.76 -4.06 -7.90
N GLN A 299 -18.80 -5.20 -8.60
CA GLN A 299 -18.69 -6.53 -8.00
C GLN A 299 -17.32 -6.74 -7.34
N TYR A 300 -16.24 -6.22 -7.94
CA TYR A 300 -14.90 -6.31 -7.35
C TYR A 300 -14.83 -5.53 -6.03
N VAL A 301 -15.37 -4.31 -5.99
CA VAL A 301 -15.40 -3.49 -4.77
C VAL A 301 -16.25 -4.16 -3.68
N GLU A 302 -17.44 -4.65 -4.03
CA GLU A 302 -18.30 -5.37 -3.10
C GLU A 302 -17.67 -6.67 -2.61
N TYR A 303 -16.97 -7.40 -3.49
CA TYR A 303 -16.26 -8.63 -3.13
C TYR A 303 -15.12 -8.34 -2.17
N PHE A 304 -14.31 -7.31 -2.43
CA PHE A 304 -13.24 -6.89 -1.52
C PHE A 304 -13.79 -6.61 -0.12
N LEU A 305 -14.91 -5.88 -0.03
CA LEU A 305 -15.55 -5.49 1.24
C LEU A 305 -16.38 -6.61 1.88
N ASN A 306 -16.46 -7.79 1.29
CA ASN A 306 -17.18 -8.89 1.90
C ASN A 306 -16.39 -9.46 3.10
N LYS A 307 -17.11 -10.08 4.05
CA LYS A 307 -16.50 -10.64 5.27
C LYS A 307 -15.49 -11.78 4.97
N LYS A 308 -15.71 -12.54 3.91
CA LYS A 308 -14.85 -13.68 3.53
C LYS A 308 -13.48 -13.21 2.99
N ALA A 309 -13.44 -12.07 2.31
CA ALA A 309 -12.25 -11.48 1.71
C ALA A 309 -11.48 -10.60 2.71
N SER A 310 -12.15 -9.69 3.42
CA SER A 310 -11.48 -8.68 4.27
C SER A 310 -11.85 -8.70 5.75
N GLY A 311 -12.65 -9.67 6.19
CA GLY A 311 -13.00 -9.85 7.61
C GLY A 311 -12.07 -10.81 8.35
N LYS A 312 -12.35 -11.01 9.65
CA LYS A 312 -11.64 -11.98 10.50
C LYS A 312 -11.66 -13.39 9.88
N GLY A 313 -10.51 -14.05 9.91
CA GLY A 313 -10.25 -15.38 9.33
C GLY A 313 -9.98 -15.38 7.83
N SER A 314 -10.02 -14.23 7.16
CA SER A 314 -9.84 -14.15 5.70
C SER A 314 -8.40 -14.40 5.26
N LYS A 315 -8.21 -14.60 3.94
CA LYS A 315 -6.87 -14.64 3.35
C LYS A 315 -6.12 -13.33 3.53
N LEU A 316 -6.81 -12.19 3.51
CA LEU A 316 -6.17 -10.89 3.72
C LEU A 316 -5.64 -10.74 5.15
N GLU A 317 -6.40 -11.18 6.17
CA GLU A 317 -5.89 -11.19 7.55
C GLU A 317 -4.66 -12.10 7.68
N LYS A 318 -4.71 -13.29 7.08
CA LYS A 318 -3.56 -14.21 7.05
C LYS A 318 -2.34 -13.63 6.33
N ALA A 319 -2.57 -12.79 5.31
CA ALA A 319 -1.54 -12.05 4.62
C ALA A 319 -1.02 -10.81 5.38
N GLY A 320 -1.58 -10.51 6.56
CA GLY A 320 -1.11 -9.45 7.45
C GLY A 320 -2.03 -8.23 7.57
N LEU A 321 -3.17 -8.19 6.86
CA LEU A 321 -4.13 -7.09 6.95
C LEU A 321 -4.79 -7.06 8.34
N ILE A 322 -4.71 -5.94 9.04
CA ILE A 322 -5.50 -5.72 10.25
C ILE A 322 -6.91 -5.33 9.80
N THR A 323 -7.86 -6.22 10.06
CA THR A 323 -9.23 -6.12 9.52
C THR A 323 -10.02 -4.99 10.16
N MET A 324 -10.86 -4.33 9.37
CA MET A 324 -11.89 -3.44 9.92
C MET A 324 -12.89 -4.23 10.77
N SER A 325 -13.49 -3.54 11.76
CA SER A 325 -14.66 -4.10 12.45
C SER A 325 -15.82 -4.36 11.47
N ASP A 326 -16.71 -5.29 11.80
CA ASP A 326 -17.89 -5.60 10.98
C ASP A 326 -18.75 -4.34 10.74
N LYS A 327 -18.87 -3.45 11.74
CA LYS A 327 -19.58 -2.16 11.63
C LYS A 327 -18.89 -1.20 10.67
N GLU A 328 -17.56 -1.06 10.77
CA GLU A 328 -16.79 -0.17 9.90
C GLU A 328 -16.85 -0.66 8.44
N ARG A 329 -16.66 -1.95 8.20
CA ARG A 329 -16.74 -2.53 6.86
C ARG A 329 -18.14 -2.39 6.24
N ALA A 330 -19.19 -2.64 7.03
CA ALA A 330 -20.57 -2.43 6.58
C ALA A 330 -20.84 -0.97 6.23
N LYS A 331 -20.27 -0.02 6.98
CA LYS A 331 -20.37 1.40 6.66
C LYS A 331 -19.66 1.73 5.35
N VAL A 332 -18.43 1.24 5.11
CA VAL A 332 -17.70 1.48 3.86
C VAL A 332 -18.49 0.94 2.67
N LEU A 333 -19.07 -0.26 2.79
CA LEU A 333 -19.91 -0.86 1.76
C LEU A 333 -21.18 -0.02 1.49
N ALA A 334 -21.83 0.48 2.54
CA ALA A 334 -23.01 1.34 2.39
C ALA A 334 -22.66 2.69 1.73
N ASP A 335 -21.55 3.32 2.13
CA ASP A 335 -21.07 4.57 1.55
C ASP A 335 -20.73 4.38 0.04
N PHE A 336 -20.11 3.25 -0.34
CA PHE A 336 -19.88 2.88 -1.74
C PHE A 336 -21.18 2.71 -2.53
N LYS A 337 -22.14 1.93 -2.00
CA LYS A 337 -23.44 1.71 -2.65
C LYS A 337 -24.27 2.98 -2.80
N ALA A 338 -24.10 3.93 -1.90
CA ALA A 338 -24.72 5.26 -1.98
C ALA A 338 -24.01 6.19 -2.98
N GLY A 339 -22.91 5.77 -3.62
CA GLY A 339 -22.15 6.58 -4.55
C GLY A 339 -21.42 7.75 -3.88
N LYS A 340 -21.07 7.62 -2.60
CA LYS A 340 -20.47 8.71 -1.84
C LYS A 340 -19.04 8.97 -2.32
N THR A 341 -18.77 10.23 -2.67
CA THR A 341 -17.45 10.67 -3.12
C THR A 341 -16.68 11.36 -2.00
N VAL A 342 -15.36 11.39 -2.13
CA VAL A 342 -14.50 12.29 -1.35
C VAL A 342 -14.87 13.73 -1.73
N LYS A 343 -14.92 14.61 -0.73
CA LYS A 343 -15.25 16.03 -0.91
C LYS A 343 -13.99 16.86 -1.08
#